data_AF-A0A7C5INK6-F1
#
_entry.id   AF-A0A7C5INK6-F1
#
_cell.length_a   1.000
_cell.length_b   1.000
_cell.length_c   1.000
_cell.angle_alpha   90.00
_cell.angle_beta   90.00
_cell.angle_gamma   90.00
#
_symmetry.space_group_name_H-M   'P 1'
#
loop_
_entity.id
_entity.type
_entity.pdbx_description
1 polymer ?
#
loop_
_entity_poly.entity_id
_entity_poly.type
_entity_poly.pdbx_seq_one_letter_code
_entity_poly.pdbx_strand_id
1 'polypeptide(L)'
;MKSNTFRTILILLFCWPMVQLSGQTFPNSPTGFYHRTATGGNWNQTSTWGNQTVPGTGQSVRIPQGVTVVVTNLNSAEVKFIRVEGTLIFRPTLNTKLTAETIYIASQGKLRMGTATRPIAVNRTAEIVFSNSGPAFNTIWDAREISRGLISDGQVVIAGSAKTNRVECDNSIQLGQTSINLHLPAPTNWRVNDELAIAGTQFKQGTHHSDEIVRFLSKGATQINLQGSTPIQKPHLRVRTDMNLHIANLTRNVILRSESASPIKARGHAMFRAGSDVDIRYASFIDLGRTDKTRALNERIITVNGTGTGQFTNIPGDSTNRRGRYSVHFHMNGPGPNVNKPTASVIGCVVRGTPGWGFVNHSSNVFFKDNICYDFKGAGFVTEAG
;
A
#
# COMPACT_ATOMS: atom_id res chain seq x y z
N MET A 1 -21.15 -47.07 41.18
CA MET A 1 -19.88 -46.70 41.85
C MET A 1 -18.72 -47.00 40.91
N LYS A 2 -17.74 -46.08 40.86
CA LYS A 2 -16.52 -46.03 40.01
C LYS A 2 -16.77 -45.54 38.57
N SER A 3 -16.04 -44.58 38.01
CA SER A 3 -15.13 -43.53 38.51
C SER A 3 -14.83 -42.63 37.29
N ASN A 4 -15.10 -41.34 37.38
CA ASN A 4 -14.74 -40.36 36.35
C ASN A 4 -13.23 -40.10 36.38
N THR A 5 -12.51 -40.47 35.32
CA THR A 5 -11.13 -40.05 35.10
C THR A 5 -11.12 -38.86 34.14
N PHE A 6 -11.16 -37.65 34.68
CA PHE A 6 -10.84 -36.43 33.94
C PHE A 6 -9.35 -36.45 33.60
N ARG A 7 -9.02 -36.62 32.31
CA ARG A 7 -7.67 -36.32 31.80
C ARG A 7 -7.52 -34.80 31.71
N THR A 8 -6.80 -34.24 32.67
CA THR A 8 -6.33 -32.85 32.65
C THR A 8 -5.32 -32.71 31.50
N ILE A 9 -5.70 -32.02 30.42
CA ILE A 9 -4.76 -31.58 29.40
C ILE A 9 -4.06 -30.35 29.96
N LEU A 10 -2.83 -30.55 30.44
CA LEU A 10 -1.93 -29.48 30.84
C LEU A 10 -1.50 -28.73 29.56
N ILE A 11 -2.11 -27.57 29.31
CA ILE A 11 -1.63 -26.65 28.26
C ILE A 11 -0.32 -26.06 28.78
N LEU A 12 0.81 -26.63 28.33
CA LEU A 12 2.13 -26.05 28.46
C LEU A 12 2.16 -24.75 27.64
N LEU A 13 1.91 -23.62 28.32
CA LEU A 13 2.27 -22.29 27.85
C LEU A 13 3.80 -22.24 27.69
N PHE A 14 4.28 -22.54 26.48
CA PHE A 14 5.66 -22.26 26.10
C PHE A 14 5.84 -20.74 26.03
N CYS A 15 6.28 -20.17 27.15
CA CYS A 15 6.87 -18.84 27.19
C CYS A 15 8.20 -18.93 26.44
N TRP A 16 8.19 -18.68 25.13
CA TRP A 16 9.43 -18.49 24.39
C TRP A 16 10.17 -17.29 24.97
N PRO A 17 11.47 -17.39 25.28
CA PRO A 17 12.25 -16.20 25.52
C PRO A 17 12.18 -15.37 24.25
N MET A 18 11.73 -14.11 24.38
CA MET A 18 11.96 -13.09 23.37
C MET A 18 13.47 -12.98 23.17
N VAL A 19 14.00 -13.77 22.24
CA VAL A 19 15.28 -13.45 21.61
C VAL A 19 15.00 -12.11 20.94
N GLN A 20 15.56 -11.03 21.49
CA GLN A 20 15.70 -9.77 20.78
C GLN A 20 16.40 -10.10 19.46
N LEU A 21 15.61 -10.21 18.39
CA LEU A 21 16.14 -10.16 17.05
C LEU A 21 16.83 -8.80 16.95
N SER A 22 18.17 -8.83 16.96
CA SER A 22 19.01 -7.70 16.62
C SER A 22 18.41 -6.99 15.42
N GLY A 23 18.29 -5.66 15.54
CA GLY A 23 17.53 -4.81 14.62
C GLY A 23 17.86 -5.16 13.17
N GLN A 24 16.85 -5.61 12.42
CA GLN A 24 17.04 -5.93 11.01
C GLN A 24 17.38 -4.65 10.27
N THR A 25 18.65 -4.46 9.90
CA THR A 25 19.09 -3.29 9.14
C THR A 25 18.64 -3.43 7.69
N PHE A 26 17.88 -2.45 7.19
CA PHE A 26 17.61 -2.32 5.76
C PHE A 26 18.93 -2.18 4.98
N PRO A 27 19.07 -2.77 3.77
CA PRO A 27 20.33 -2.71 3.04
C PRO A 27 20.78 -1.26 2.78
N ASN A 28 22.10 -1.04 2.78
CA ASN A 28 22.69 0.23 2.38
C ASN A 28 22.49 0.50 0.87
N SER A 29 22.99 1.63 0.34
CA SER A 29 22.89 1.92 -1.10
C SER A 29 23.35 0.73 -1.97
N PRO A 30 22.63 0.38 -3.06
CA PRO A 30 22.99 -0.76 -3.92
C PRO A 30 24.35 -0.62 -4.60
N THR A 31 24.88 0.60 -4.71
CA THR A 31 26.19 0.87 -5.30
C THR A 31 27.31 1.02 -4.26
N GLY A 32 27.03 0.77 -2.98
CA GLY A 32 27.99 0.98 -1.89
C GLY A 32 28.20 2.44 -1.48
N PHE A 33 27.92 3.40 -2.37
CA PHE A 33 27.97 4.84 -2.10
C PHE A 33 26.71 5.56 -2.63
N TYR A 34 26.56 6.84 -2.30
CA TYR A 34 25.51 7.69 -2.86
C TYR A 34 26.06 8.54 -4.00
N HIS A 35 25.45 8.45 -5.18
CA HIS A 35 25.81 9.26 -6.32
C HIS A 35 25.48 10.74 -6.11
N ARG A 36 24.46 11.03 -5.30
CA ARG A 36 23.98 12.38 -5.00
C ARG A 36 23.65 12.50 -3.52
N THR A 37 24.16 13.54 -2.87
CA THR A 37 23.79 13.92 -1.51
C THR A 37 23.16 15.30 -1.54
N ALA A 38 21.98 15.45 -0.94
CA ALA A 38 21.26 16.71 -0.93
C ALA A 38 21.85 17.70 0.10
N THR A 39 21.89 18.97 -0.27
CA THR A 39 22.14 20.14 0.59
C THR A 39 20.84 20.84 1.00
N GLY A 40 19.74 20.57 0.27
CA GLY A 40 18.39 21.03 0.59
C GLY A 40 17.83 22.00 -0.46
N GLY A 41 16.51 22.13 -0.48
CA GLY A 41 15.80 22.96 -1.46
C GLY A 41 14.93 22.15 -2.40
N ASN A 42 14.75 22.65 -3.62
CA ASN A 42 13.87 22.03 -4.62
C ASN A 42 14.60 20.91 -5.36
N TRP A 43 13.99 19.72 -5.46
CA TRP A 43 14.55 18.55 -6.14
C TRP A 43 15.17 18.87 -7.51
N ASN A 44 14.53 19.75 -8.28
CA ASN A 44 14.93 20.08 -9.65
C ASN A 44 15.97 21.20 -9.76
N GLN A 45 16.44 21.76 -8.64
CA GLN A 45 17.50 22.76 -8.64
C GLN A 45 18.86 22.09 -8.48
N THR A 46 19.83 22.48 -9.31
CA THR A 46 21.20 21.97 -9.23
C THR A 46 21.82 22.25 -7.86
N SER A 47 21.54 23.43 -7.28
CA SER A 47 22.02 23.85 -5.95
C SER A 47 21.56 22.97 -4.79
N THR A 48 20.52 22.16 -4.98
CA THR A 48 20.03 21.18 -3.98
C THR A 48 20.98 19.99 -3.82
N TRP A 49 21.91 19.78 -4.75
CA TRP A 49 22.74 18.58 -4.83
C TRP A 49 24.22 18.96 -4.73
N GLY A 50 24.98 18.24 -3.88
CA GLY A 50 26.37 18.60 -3.55
C GLY A 50 27.36 18.65 -4.73
N ASN A 51 27.02 18.08 -5.89
CA ASN A 51 27.79 18.16 -7.13
C ASN A 51 27.10 19.01 -8.22
N GLN A 52 26.16 19.86 -7.83
CA GLN A 52 25.38 20.73 -8.70
C GLN A 52 24.66 20.01 -9.85
N THR A 53 24.29 18.74 -9.64
CA THR A 53 23.65 17.93 -10.68
C THR A 53 22.42 17.22 -10.12
N VAL A 54 21.26 17.47 -10.73
CA VAL A 54 20.00 16.81 -10.37
C VAL A 54 20.12 15.28 -10.55
N PRO A 55 19.60 14.46 -9.63
CA PRO A 55 19.64 13.01 -9.75
C PRO A 55 18.97 12.51 -11.02
N GLY A 56 19.70 11.68 -11.76
CA GLY A 56 19.22 11.02 -12.98
C GLY A 56 18.86 9.55 -12.76
N THR A 57 18.48 8.89 -13.86
CA THR A 57 18.17 7.46 -13.90
C THR A 57 19.31 6.61 -13.36
N GLY A 58 19.00 5.57 -12.58
CA GLY A 58 19.96 4.62 -12.03
C GLY A 58 20.76 5.13 -10.82
N GLN A 59 20.61 6.40 -10.45
CA GLN A 59 21.41 6.99 -9.37
C GLN A 59 20.86 6.67 -7.98
N SER A 60 21.76 6.67 -7.00
CA SER A 60 21.44 6.53 -5.58
C SER A 60 21.56 7.90 -4.92
N VAL A 61 20.52 8.28 -4.18
CA VAL A 61 20.33 9.59 -3.58
C VAL A 61 20.29 9.47 -2.06
N ARG A 62 20.93 10.38 -1.35
CA ARG A 62 20.80 10.57 0.11
C ARG A 62 20.30 11.97 0.42
N ILE A 63 19.29 12.05 1.29
CA ILE A 63 18.83 13.29 1.92
C ILE A 63 19.27 13.23 3.39
N PRO A 64 20.36 13.89 3.79
CA PRO A 64 20.91 13.81 5.16
C PRO A 64 19.95 14.35 6.22
N GLN A 65 20.20 13.98 7.48
CA GLN A 65 19.51 14.58 8.62
C GLN A 65 19.63 16.11 8.60
N GLY A 66 18.55 16.81 8.99
CA GLY A 66 18.47 18.27 8.95
C GLY A 66 18.21 18.86 7.56
N VAL A 67 18.40 18.09 6.48
CA VAL A 67 18.18 18.55 5.11
C VAL A 67 16.73 18.30 4.68
N THR A 68 16.12 19.30 4.05
CA THR A 68 14.77 19.17 3.45
C THR A 68 14.85 19.30 1.93
N VAL A 69 14.35 18.31 1.21
CA VAL A 69 14.17 18.35 -0.25
C VAL A 69 12.68 18.39 -0.59
N VAL A 70 12.30 19.28 -1.51
CA VAL A 70 10.92 19.49 -1.94
C VAL A 70 10.76 19.14 -3.41
N VAL A 71 9.86 18.21 -3.72
CA VAL A 71 9.43 17.88 -5.08
C VAL A 71 8.35 18.88 -5.51
N THR A 72 8.58 19.58 -6.62
CA THR A 72 7.64 20.56 -7.20
C THR A 72 7.27 20.28 -8.65
N ASN A 73 7.82 19.22 -9.26
CA ASN A 73 7.71 18.93 -10.69
C ASN A 73 7.29 17.47 -10.93
N LEU A 74 7.04 17.17 -12.21
CA LEU A 74 6.73 15.83 -12.70
C LEU A 74 8.02 15.10 -13.12
N ASN A 75 8.77 14.55 -12.17
CA ASN A 75 10.04 13.88 -12.47
C ASN A 75 9.81 12.50 -13.10
N SER A 76 10.47 12.24 -14.23
CA SER A 76 10.43 10.94 -14.93
C SER A 76 11.71 10.11 -14.77
N ALA A 77 12.82 10.71 -14.34
CA ALA A 77 14.07 9.99 -14.13
C ALA A 77 13.88 8.86 -13.11
N GLU A 78 14.25 7.63 -13.48
CA GLU A 78 14.08 6.43 -12.66
C GLU A 78 15.23 6.29 -11.65
N VAL A 79 15.11 6.98 -10.53
CA VAL A 79 16.16 6.96 -9.49
C VAL A 79 16.23 5.55 -8.89
N LYS A 80 17.43 4.97 -8.79
CA LYS A 80 17.56 3.59 -8.28
C LYS A 80 17.22 3.48 -6.80
N PHE A 81 17.65 4.44 -6.00
CA PHE A 81 17.52 4.36 -4.55
C PHE A 81 17.49 5.75 -3.93
N ILE A 82 16.53 6.00 -3.04
CA ILE A 82 16.44 7.26 -2.28
C ILE A 82 16.46 6.92 -0.80
N ARG A 83 17.52 7.32 -0.10
CA ARG A 83 17.59 7.26 1.37
C ARG A 83 17.23 8.61 1.96
N VAL A 84 16.19 8.63 2.78
CA VAL A 84 15.72 9.84 3.47
C VAL A 84 16.07 9.75 4.95
N GLU A 85 17.04 10.54 5.39
CA GLU A 85 17.40 10.74 6.81
C GLU A 85 16.94 12.10 7.32
N GLY A 86 16.76 13.07 6.42
CA GLY A 86 16.11 14.35 6.65
C GLY A 86 14.63 14.33 6.29
N THR A 87 14.20 15.23 5.42
CA THR A 87 12.79 15.33 5.00
C THR A 87 12.64 15.38 3.48
N LEU A 88 11.76 14.55 2.92
CA LEU A 88 11.30 14.59 1.54
C LEU A 88 9.84 15.06 1.52
N ILE A 89 9.56 16.18 0.84
CA ILE A 89 8.23 16.80 0.78
C ILE A 89 7.72 16.87 -0.64
N PHE A 90 6.46 16.50 -0.87
CA PHE A 90 5.74 16.80 -2.11
C PHE A 90 4.91 18.07 -1.92
N ARG A 91 5.07 19.04 -2.82
CA ARG A 91 4.38 20.33 -2.70
C ARG A 91 2.85 20.14 -2.87
N PRO A 92 2.02 20.51 -1.87
CA PRO A 92 0.59 20.21 -1.90
C PRO A 92 -0.21 21.03 -2.92
N THR A 93 0.35 22.14 -3.40
CA THR A 93 -0.32 23.07 -4.34
C THR A 93 0.07 22.84 -5.80
N LEU A 94 0.93 21.86 -6.11
CA LEU A 94 1.43 21.56 -7.45
C LEU A 94 1.18 20.10 -7.82
N ASN A 95 1.12 19.82 -9.12
CA ASN A 95 1.22 18.45 -9.61
C ASN A 95 2.67 17.99 -9.46
N THR A 96 2.87 16.86 -8.77
CA THR A 96 4.20 16.36 -8.43
C THR A 96 4.30 14.88 -8.74
N LYS A 97 5.43 14.46 -9.29
CA LYS A 97 5.76 13.06 -9.54
C LYS A 97 7.21 12.80 -9.20
N LEU A 98 7.48 11.65 -8.61
CA LEU A 98 8.83 11.12 -8.42
C LEU A 98 8.85 9.64 -8.81
N THR A 99 9.76 9.26 -9.69
CA THR A 99 9.99 7.87 -10.06
C THR A 99 11.24 7.34 -9.37
N ALA A 100 11.12 6.25 -8.63
CA ALA A 100 12.27 5.61 -8.00
C ALA A 100 12.03 4.11 -7.79
N GLU A 101 13.05 3.26 -7.91
CA GLU A 101 12.87 1.84 -7.61
C GLU A 101 12.62 1.66 -6.11
N THR A 102 13.48 2.23 -5.25
CA THR A 102 13.33 2.16 -3.78
C THR A 102 13.35 3.53 -3.15
N ILE A 103 12.40 3.80 -2.26
CA ILE A 103 12.43 4.91 -1.31
C ILE A 103 12.49 4.33 0.10
N TYR A 104 13.59 4.59 0.81
CA TYR A 104 13.79 4.19 2.18
C TYR A 104 13.76 5.40 3.10
N ILE A 105 12.81 5.41 4.04
CA ILE A 105 12.71 6.41 5.11
C ILE A 105 13.43 5.85 6.32
N ALA A 106 14.61 6.39 6.63
CA ALA A 106 15.39 6.00 7.81
C ALA A 106 14.68 6.45 9.10
N SER A 107 15.14 5.98 10.26
CA SER A 107 14.49 6.23 11.56
C SER A 107 14.20 7.70 11.89
N GLN A 108 15.10 8.61 11.52
CA GLN A 108 14.92 10.07 11.68
C GLN A 108 14.31 10.75 10.45
N GLY A 109 14.16 9.99 9.36
CA GLY A 109 13.67 10.45 8.07
C GLY A 109 12.17 10.72 8.08
N LYS A 110 11.75 11.63 7.20
CA LYS A 110 10.35 12.05 7.07
C LYS A 110 9.94 12.09 5.61
N LEU A 111 8.88 11.37 5.25
CA LEU A 111 8.16 11.54 3.98
C LEU A 111 6.88 12.33 4.24
N ARG A 112 6.65 13.41 3.49
CA ARG A 112 5.43 14.21 3.58
C ARG A 112 4.81 14.44 2.21
N MET A 113 3.63 13.86 2.00
CA MET A 113 2.77 14.10 0.82
C MET A 113 1.45 14.70 1.30
N GLY A 114 1.46 16.01 1.58
CA GLY A 114 0.37 16.65 2.32
C GLY A 114 0.38 16.32 3.82
N THR A 115 -0.61 16.83 4.53
CA THR A 115 -0.88 16.60 5.97
C THR A 115 -2.38 16.65 6.21
N ALA A 116 -2.89 16.16 7.35
CA ALA A 116 -4.32 16.20 7.65
C ALA A 116 -4.93 17.62 7.59
N THR A 117 -4.18 18.65 8.01
CA THR A 117 -4.62 20.06 7.99
C THR A 117 -4.31 20.78 6.68
N ARG A 118 -3.35 20.27 5.90
CA ARG A 118 -2.99 20.79 4.57
C ARG A 118 -2.75 19.62 3.61
N PRO A 119 -3.83 18.95 3.14
CA PRO A 119 -3.70 17.82 2.23
C PRO A 119 -3.19 18.27 0.86
N ILE A 120 -2.83 17.32 -0.01
CA ILE A 120 -2.64 17.61 -1.43
C ILE A 120 -3.93 18.22 -1.97
N ALA A 121 -3.82 19.42 -2.53
CA ALA A 121 -4.94 20.22 -2.96
C ALA A 121 -5.82 19.44 -3.94
N VAL A 122 -7.12 19.65 -3.84
CA VAL A 122 -8.10 18.77 -4.47
C VAL A 122 -7.86 18.65 -5.98
N ASN A 123 -7.52 19.73 -6.68
CA ASN A 123 -7.22 19.78 -8.12
C ASN A 123 -5.74 19.48 -8.48
N ARG A 124 -4.96 18.92 -7.55
CA ARG A 124 -3.56 18.55 -7.74
C ARG A 124 -3.34 17.07 -7.47
N THR A 125 -2.34 16.51 -8.14
CA THR A 125 -1.91 15.11 -7.96
C THR A 125 -0.50 15.05 -7.41
N ALA A 126 -0.28 14.19 -6.41
CA ALA A 126 1.06 13.82 -5.95
C ALA A 126 1.28 12.31 -6.17
N GLU A 127 2.30 11.97 -6.95
CA GLU A 127 2.53 10.60 -7.42
C GLU A 127 3.94 10.12 -7.07
N ILE A 128 4.03 8.90 -6.56
CA ILE A 128 5.26 8.11 -6.52
C ILE A 128 5.08 6.91 -7.44
N VAL A 129 5.99 6.76 -8.39
CA VAL A 129 6.04 5.61 -9.29
C VAL A 129 7.25 4.76 -8.91
N PHE A 130 6.99 3.50 -8.53
CA PHE A 130 8.05 2.54 -8.28
C PHE A 130 8.49 1.88 -9.58
N SER A 131 9.66 2.27 -10.07
CA SER A 131 10.18 1.70 -11.31
C SER A 131 10.43 0.21 -11.16
N ASN A 132 10.06 -0.54 -12.19
CA ASN A 132 10.25 -1.98 -12.23
C ASN A 132 10.69 -2.52 -13.60
N SER A 133 11.11 -1.61 -14.48
CA SER A 133 11.80 -1.82 -15.76
C SER A 133 13.22 -2.39 -15.61
N GLY A 134 13.86 -2.20 -14.45
CA GLY A 134 15.23 -2.63 -14.19
C GLY A 134 15.43 -4.15 -14.06
N PRO A 135 16.70 -4.61 -13.94
CA PRO A 135 17.02 -6.04 -13.85
C PRO A 135 16.37 -6.71 -12.63
N ALA A 136 16.45 -8.05 -12.61
CA ALA A 136 16.04 -8.87 -11.48
C ALA A 136 16.71 -8.42 -10.17
N PHE A 137 16.12 -8.79 -9.04
CA PHE A 137 16.67 -8.46 -7.72
C PHE A 137 18.12 -8.91 -7.62
N ASN A 138 18.98 -7.98 -7.19
CA ASN A 138 20.32 -8.32 -6.76
C ASN A 138 20.24 -8.92 -5.36
N THR A 139 20.20 -10.25 -5.29
CA THR A 139 20.06 -11.00 -4.03
C THR A 139 21.36 -11.07 -3.22
N ILE A 140 22.49 -10.63 -3.78
CA ILE A 140 23.73 -10.42 -3.01
C ILE A 140 23.58 -9.17 -2.15
N TRP A 141 23.07 -8.08 -2.72
CA TRP A 141 22.84 -6.82 -2.01
C TRP A 141 21.60 -6.85 -1.12
N ASP A 142 20.51 -7.43 -1.62
CA ASP A 142 19.23 -7.51 -0.94
C ASP A 142 18.78 -8.98 -0.86
N ALA A 143 19.49 -9.76 -0.06
CA ALA A 143 19.23 -11.18 0.15
C ALA A 143 17.82 -11.48 0.68
N ARG A 144 17.17 -10.46 1.27
CA ARG A 144 15.79 -10.54 1.74
C ARG A 144 14.79 -10.00 0.72
N GLU A 145 15.22 -9.44 -0.40
CA GLU A 145 14.37 -8.80 -1.42
C GLU A 145 13.40 -7.77 -0.79
N ILE A 146 13.82 -7.00 0.23
CA ILE A 146 12.98 -5.98 0.92
C ILE A 146 12.93 -4.67 0.12
N SER A 147 13.93 -4.38 -0.69
CA SER A 147 14.00 -3.17 -1.52
C SER A 147 12.86 -3.12 -2.55
N ARG A 148 12.84 -2.08 -3.39
CA ARG A 148 11.83 -1.86 -4.43
C ARG A 148 10.43 -1.60 -3.87
N GLY A 149 10.08 -0.32 -3.76
CA GLY A 149 8.90 0.17 -3.06
C GLY A 149 9.22 1.28 -2.05
N LEU A 150 8.23 1.57 -1.20
CA LEU A 150 8.39 2.43 -0.02
C LEU A 150 8.65 1.57 1.20
N ILE A 151 9.78 1.78 1.85
CA ILE A 151 10.13 1.11 3.11
C ILE A 151 10.38 2.17 4.16
N SER A 152 9.79 2.03 5.33
CA SER A 152 9.96 3.00 6.41
C SER A 152 10.42 2.35 7.72
N ASP A 153 11.34 3.06 8.36
CA ASP A 153 11.64 3.04 9.79
C ASP A 153 11.37 4.40 10.46
N GLY A 154 10.98 5.43 9.69
CA GLY A 154 10.76 6.79 10.18
C GLY A 154 9.32 7.26 10.01
N GLN A 155 9.13 8.57 9.86
CA GLN A 155 7.81 9.18 9.75
C GLN A 155 7.30 9.20 8.30
N VAL A 156 6.08 8.72 8.09
CA VAL A 156 5.35 8.80 6.82
C VAL A 156 4.02 9.48 7.05
N VAL A 157 3.88 10.70 6.53
CA VAL A 157 2.62 11.45 6.54
C VAL A 157 2.16 11.65 5.09
N ILE A 158 0.99 11.12 4.79
CA ILE A 158 0.37 11.21 3.47
C ILE A 158 -1.08 11.65 3.68
N ALA A 159 -1.50 12.72 3.02
CA ALA A 159 -2.89 13.15 3.05
C ALA A 159 -3.29 13.71 1.69
N GLY A 160 -4.13 12.95 0.99
CA GLY A 160 -4.90 13.43 -0.16
C GLY A 160 -6.16 14.18 0.27
N SER A 161 -6.93 14.63 -0.72
CA SER A 161 -8.19 15.29 -0.46
C SER A 161 -9.27 14.31 0.01
N ALA A 162 -9.96 14.67 1.10
CA ALA A 162 -11.00 13.84 1.69
C ALA A 162 -12.15 13.57 0.69
N LYS A 163 -12.62 12.34 0.67
CA LYS A 163 -13.72 11.91 -0.20
C LYS A 163 -14.58 10.87 0.50
N THR A 164 -15.90 10.90 0.26
CA THR A 164 -16.78 9.79 0.60
C THR A 164 -16.25 8.52 -0.09
N ASN A 165 -15.91 7.49 0.67
CA ASN A 165 -15.30 6.27 0.14
C ASN A 165 -16.32 5.39 -0.59
N ARG A 166 -17.52 5.24 -0.03
CA ARG A 166 -18.60 4.43 -0.62
C ARG A 166 -19.95 5.09 -0.41
N VAL A 167 -20.89 4.77 -1.30
CA VAL A 167 -22.33 5.07 -1.14
C VAL A 167 -23.11 3.77 -1.15
N GLU A 168 -24.35 3.84 -0.69
CA GLU A 168 -25.27 2.72 -0.66
C GLU A 168 -26.45 2.95 -1.59
N CYS A 169 -27.01 1.88 -2.13
CA CYS A 169 -28.21 1.88 -2.95
C CYS A 169 -29.19 0.86 -2.38
N ASP A 170 -30.42 1.28 -2.12
CA ASP A 170 -31.51 0.45 -1.63
C ASP A 170 -32.42 -0.02 -2.77
N ASN A 171 -31.85 -0.17 -3.97
CA ASN A 171 -32.53 -0.63 -5.18
C ASN A 171 -31.56 -1.41 -6.06
N SER A 172 -32.09 -2.36 -6.84
CA SER A 172 -31.30 -3.05 -7.86
C SER A 172 -30.91 -2.10 -8.99
N ILE A 173 -29.69 -2.22 -9.49
CA ILE A 173 -29.18 -1.46 -10.63
C ILE A 173 -29.38 -2.31 -11.89
N GLN A 174 -30.09 -1.78 -12.87
CA GLN A 174 -30.50 -2.51 -14.08
C GLN A 174 -29.53 -2.27 -15.23
N LEU A 175 -29.45 -3.25 -16.13
CA LEU A 175 -28.73 -3.13 -17.41
C LEU A 175 -29.22 -1.89 -18.17
N GLY A 176 -28.30 -1.14 -18.79
CA GLY A 176 -28.64 0.03 -19.59
C GLY A 176 -28.80 1.34 -18.80
N GLN A 177 -28.82 1.30 -17.46
CA GLN A 177 -28.95 2.52 -16.66
C GLN A 177 -27.73 3.43 -16.82
N THR A 178 -27.97 4.74 -16.86
CA THR A 178 -26.94 5.79 -16.86
C THR A 178 -26.96 6.64 -15.59
N SER A 179 -27.88 6.34 -14.67
CA SER A 179 -28.01 6.96 -13.36
C SER A 179 -28.35 5.91 -12.30
N ILE A 180 -27.94 6.16 -11.07
CA ILE A 180 -28.13 5.25 -9.94
C ILE A 180 -28.71 6.02 -8.76
N ASN A 181 -29.86 5.57 -8.27
CA ASN A 181 -30.48 6.11 -7.06
C ASN A 181 -29.72 5.61 -5.83
N LEU A 182 -29.49 6.52 -4.89
CA LEU A 182 -28.77 6.28 -3.65
C LEU A 182 -29.73 6.16 -2.48
N HIS A 183 -29.36 5.30 -1.54
CA HIS A 183 -29.82 5.38 -0.17
C HIS A 183 -29.00 6.49 0.51
N LEU A 184 -29.67 7.59 0.86
CA LEU A 184 -29.08 8.85 1.38
C LEU A 184 -27.89 8.65 2.35
N PRO A 185 -26.90 9.57 2.39
CA PRO A 185 -26.79 10.85 1.65
C PRO A 185 -25.95 10.78 0.37
N ALA A 186 -26.08 11.79 -0.50
CA ALA A 186 -25.22 11.96 -1.67
C ALA A 186 -23.72 12.09 -1.30
N PRO A 187 -22.82 11.60 -2.16
CA PRO A 187 -21.39 11.59 -1.86
C PRO A 187 -20.80 13.00 -1.84
N THR A 188 -19.81 13.21 -0.97
CA THR A 188 -19.00 14.44 -0.93
C THR A 188 -17.69 14.27 -1.70
N ASN A 189 -17.27 15.34 -2.38
CA ASN A 189 -16.00 15.47 -3.11
C ASN A 189 -15.75 14.43 -4.21
N TRP A 190 -16.80 13.76 -4.71
CA TRP A 190 -16.74 12.99 -5.96
C TRP A 190 -16.63 13.93 -7.16
N ARG A 191 -15.90 13.51 -8.18
CA ARG A 191 -15.53 14.33 -9.34
C ARG A 191 -15.73 13.59 -10.64
N VAL A 192 -16.03 14.34 -11.70
CA VAL A 192 -16.13 13.82 -13.06
C VAL A 192 -14.92 12.93 -13.37
N ASN A 193 -15.15 11.77 -13.96
CA ASN A 193 -14.17 10.71 -14.25
C ASN A 193 -13.69 9.88 -13.06
N ASP A 194 -14.14 10.11 -11.83
CA ASP A 194 -13.85 9.19 -10.72
C ASP A 194 -14.29 7.77 -11.08
N GLU A 195 -13.45 6.79 -10.83
CA GLU A 195 -13.75 5.37 -11.03
C GLU A 195 -14.56 4.85 -9.86
N LEU A 196 -15.70 4.25 -10.18
CA LEU A 196 -16.61 3.65 -9.23
C LEU A 196 -16.65 2.14 -9.46
N ALA A 197 -16.44 1.37 -8.40
CA ALA A 197 -16.67 -0.07 -8.41
C ALA A 197 -18.05 -0.39 -7.87
N ILE A 198 -18.86 -1.06 -8.68
CA ILE A 198 -20.15 -1.60 -8.29
C ILE A 198 -19.95 -3.08 -7.97
N ALA A 199 -20.34 -3.48 -6.76
CA ALA A 199 -20.19 -4.86 -6.31
C ALA A 199 -21.02 -5.80 -7.18
N GLY A 200 -20.40 -6.90 -7.58
CA GLY A 200 -21.03 -7.96 -8.33
C GLY A 200 -22.02 -8.74 -7.49
N THR A 201 -23.22 -8.96 -8.04
CA THR A 201 -24.32 -9.63 -7.33
C THR A 201 -24.68 -10.98 -7.94
N GLN A 202 -23.99 -11.38 -9.00
CA GLN A 202 -24.20 -12.67 -9.65
C GLN A 202 -23.06 -13.61 -9.31
N PHE A 203 -23.41 -14.79 -8.84
CA PHE A 203 -22.46 -15.86 -8.55
C PHE A 203 -22.64 -16.99 -9.57
N LYS A 204 -21.60 -17.25 -10.36
CA LYS A 204 -21.49 -18.44 -11.19
C LYS A 204 -20.11 -19.05 -10.96
N GLN A 205 -20.10 -20.32 -10.59
CA GLN A 205 -18.87 -21.06 -10.34
C GLN A 205 -17.98 -21.03 -11.59
N GLY A 206 -16.70 -20.72 -11.42
CA GLY A 206 -15.72 -20.69 -12.51
C GLY A 206 -15.74 -19.43 -13.38
N THR A 207 -16.64 -18.46 -13.15
CA THR A 207 -16.59 -17.15 -13.83
C THR A 207 -16.07 -16.06 -12.90
N HIS A 208 -15.02 -15.38 -13.37
CA HIS A 208 -14.38 -14.26 -12.66
C HIS A 208 -15.19 -12.95 -12.86
N HIS A 209 -15.80 -12.49 -11.75
CA HIS A 209 -16.31 -11.14 -11.45
C HIS A 209 -17.62 -10.65 -12.11
N SER A 210 -18.65 -10.52 -11.27
CA SER A 210 -19.84 -9.71 -11.51
C SER A 210 -19.64 -8.23 -11.17
N ASP A 211 -18.45 -7.82 -10.68
CA ASP A 211 -18.12 -6.41 -10.46
C ASP A 211 -18.09 -5.62 -11.78
N GLU A 212 -18.40 -4.33 -11.70
CA GLU A 212 -18.36 -3.40 -12.82
C GLU A 212 -17.65 -2.10 -12.44
N ILE A 213 -16.77 -1.60 -13.31
CA ILE A 213 -16.17 -0.28 -13.17
C ILE A 213 -16.91 0.69 -14.07
N VAL A 214 -17.48 1.73 -13.47
CA VAL A 214 -18.11 2.85 -14.18
C VAL A 214 -17.42 4.16 -13.80
N ARG A 215 -17.73 5.24 -14.52
CA ARG A 215 -17.20 6.58 -14.24
C ARG A 215 -18.27 7.51 -13.74
N PHE A 216 -17.97 8.29 -12.72
CA PHE A 216 -18.86 9.32 -12.20
C PHE A 216 -18.92 10.54 -13.12
N LEU A 217 -20.12 11.10 -13.29
CA LEU A 217 -20.34 12.37 -13.97
C LEU A 217 -20.78 13.46 -12.99
N SER A 218 -21.92 13.25 -12.33
CA SER A 218 -22.52 14.27 -11.46
C SER A 218 -23.38 13.61 -10.38
N LYS A 219 -23.85 14.41 -9.42
CA LYS A 219 -24.76 13.98 -8.36
C LYS A 219 -25.92 14.96 -8.17
N GLY A 220 -27.11 14.41 -7.91
CA GLY A 220 -28.21 15.11 -7.26
C GLY A 220 -28.18 14.90 -5.74
N ALA A 221 -29.33 15.07 -5.08
CA ALA A 221 -29.47 14.83 -3.63
C ALA A 221 -29.51 13.33 -3.28
N THR A 222 -30.12 12.51 -4.13
CA THR A 222 -30.38 11.07 -3.92
C THR A 222 -29.98 10.23 -5.13
N GLN A 223 -29.19 10.78 -6.05
CA GLN A 223 -28.85 10.10 -7.31
C GLN A 223 -27.45 10.50 -7.78
N ILE A 224 -26.76 9.57 -8.44
CA ILE A 224 -25.55 9.85 -9.22
C ILE A 224 -25.79 9.55 -10.69
N ASN A 225 -25.12 10.31 -11.55
CA ASN A 225 -25.11 10.12 -12.99
C ASN A 225 -23.74 9.59 -13.42
N LEU A 226 -23.74 8.69 -14.40
CA LEU A 226 -22.54 8.06 -14.95
C LEU A 226 -22.04 8.84 -16.17
N GLN A 227 -20.74 8.75 -16.44
CA GLN A 227 -20.09 9.47 -17.53
C GLN A 227 -20.31 8.80 -18.87
N GLY A 228 -20.62 9.63 -19.88
CA GLY A 228 -20.91 9.18 -21.23
C GLY A 228 -22.20 8.37 -21.28
N SER A 229 -22.57 7.93 -22.47
CA SER A 229 -23.55 6.86 -22.65
C SER A 229 -22.95 5.49 -22.32
N THR A 230 -22.02 5.39 -21.35
CA THR A 230 -21.50 4.12 -20.79
C THR A 230 -22.55 3.60 -19.82
N PRO A 231 -23.53 2.83 -20.32
CA PRO A 231 -24.60 2.32 -19.50
C PRO A 231 -24.04 1.20 -18.62
N ILE A 232 -24.74 0.90 -17.54
CA ILE A 232 -24.52 -0.34 -16.79
C ILE A 232 -24.56 -1.52 -17.74
N GLN A 233 -23.47 -2.30 -17.77
CA GLN A 233 -23.28 -3.45 -18.65
C GLN A 233 -23.75 -4.76 -18.00
N LYS A 234 -23.92 -4.77 -16.68
CA LYS A 234 -24.38 -5.93 -15.92
C LYS A 234 -25.47 -5.51 -14.94
N PRO A 235 -26.60 -6.22 -14.85
CA PRO A 235 -27.55 -5.94 -13.78
C PRO A 235 -26.92 -6.31 -12.41
N HIS A 236 -26.95 -5.37 -11.47
CA HIS A 236 -26.56 -5.59 -10.08
C HIS A 236 -27.84 -5.67 -9.24
N LEU A 237 -28.27 -6.90 -8.96
CA LEU A 237 -29.53 -7.19 -8.30
C LEU A 237 -29.33 -7.37 -6.80
N ARG A 238 -30.19 -6.74 -6.00
CA ARG A 238 -30.24 -7.03 -4.57
C ARG A 238 -30.67 -8.48 -4.35
N VAL A 239 -29.98 -9.16 -3.43
CA VAL A 239 -30.36 -10.50 -2.98
C VAL A 239 -31.61 -10.42 -2.08
N ARG A 240 -31.71 -9.37 -1.26
CA ARG A 240 -32.85 -9.08 -0.37
C ARG A 240 -33.08 -7.57 -0.27
N THR A 241 -34.28 -7.17 0.14
CA THR A 241 -34.64 -5.74 0.28
C THR A 241 -33.87 -5.03 1.39
N ASP A 242 -33.44 -5.75 2.43
CA ASP A 242 -32.62 -5.26 3.55
C ASP A 242 -31.10 -5.26 3.25
N MET A 243 -30.70 -5.76 2.08
CA MET A 243 -29.29 -5.81 1.67
C MET A 243 -29.00 -4.73 0.63
N ASN A 244 -28.53 -3.57 1.11
CA ASN A 244 -28.10 -2.47 0.24
C ASN A 244 -26.92 -2.89 -0.63
N LEU A 245 -26.89 -2.39 -1.87
CA LEU A 245 -25.72 -2.47 -2.73
C LEU A 245 -24.73 -1.37 -2.34
N HIS A 246 -23.45 -1.64 -2.53
CA HIS A 246 -22.40 -0.67 -2.26
C HIS A 246 -21.67 -0.29 -3.55
N ILE A 247 -21.42 1.01 -3.70
CA ILE A 247 -20.62 1.58 -4.79
C ILE A 247 -19.42 2.27 -4.17
N ALA A 248 -18.23 1.78 -4.48
CA ALA A 248 -16.97 2.27 -3.93
C ALA A 248 -16.27 3.22 -4.90
N ASN A 249 -15.81 4.38 -4.43
CA ASN A 249 -15.01 5.32 -5.23
C ASN A 249 -13.52 5.00 -5.08
N LEU A 250 -12.90 4.60 -6.18
CA LEU A 250 -11.51 4.11 -6.23
C LEU A 250 -10.48 5.22 -6.46
N THR A 251 -10.92 6.45 -6.75
CA THR A 251 -10.03 7.54 -7.17
C THR A 251 -9.56 8.39 -6.00
N ARG A 252 -8.23 8.55 -5.88
CA ARG A 252 -7.55 9.47 -4.97
C ARG A 252 -6.49 10.29 -5.71
N ASN A 253 -6.17 11.47 -5.18
CA ASN A 253 -5.20 12.38 -5.79
C ASN A 253 -3.77 12.24 -5.24
N VAL A 254 -3.56 11.33 -4.28
CA VAL A 254 -2.24 10.84 -3.91
C VAL A 254 -2.11 9.40 -4.38
N ILE A 255 -1.09 9.12 -5.18
CA ILE A 255 -0.94 7.84 -5.87
C ILE A 255 0.46 7.27 -5.60
N LEU A 256 0.51 6.04 -5.12
CA LEU A 256 1.71 5.23 -5.02
C LEU A 256 1.49 4.00 -5.88
N ARG A 257 2.30 3.78 -6.92
CA ARG A 257 2.05 2.68 -7.84
C ARG A 257 3.32 2.05 -8.38
N SER A 258 3.23 0.79 -8.81
CA SER A 258 4.26 0.23 -9.67
C SER A 258 4.20 0.91 -11.04
N GLU A 259 5.34 1.04 -11.69
CA GLU A 259 5.41 1.54 -13.06
C GLU A 259 4.65 0.62 -14.02
N SER A 260 4.88 -0.69 -13.91
CA SER A 260 4.16 -1.75 -14.63
C SER A 260 3.51 -2.75 -13.67
N ALA A 261 2.35 -3.28 -14.08
CA ALA A 261 1.67 -4.39 -13.41
C ALA A 261 2.34 -5.76 -13.67
N SER A 262 3.27 -5.87 -14.62
CA SER A 262 3.94 -7.13 -14.95
C SER A 262 5.44 -6.92 -15.21
N PRO A 263 6.31 -7.84 -14.81
CA PRO A 263 6.03 -9.08 -14.07
C PRO A 263 5.73 -8.84 -12.58
N ILE A 264 4.89 -9.68 -11.96
CA ILE A 264 4.51 -9.56 -10.54
C ILE A 264 5.73 -9.46 -9.64
N LYS A 265 6.75 -10.32 -9.86
CA LYS A 265 7.98 -10.34 -9.06
C LYS A 265 8.68 -8.98 -9.03
N ALA A 266 8.53 -8.14 -10.07
CA ALA A 266 9.22 -6.87 -10.16
C ALA A 266 8.44 -5.70 -9.52
N ARG A 267 7.19 -5.86 -9.06
CA ARG A 267 6.38 -4.76 -8.51
C ARG A 267 6.97 -4.16 -7.23
N GLY A 268 6.68 -2.88 -7.00
CA GLY A 268 6.93 -2.21 -5.73
C GLY A 268 5.98 -2.67 -4.63
N HIS A 269 6.28 -2.31 -3.38
CA HIS A 269 5.42 -2.53 -2.22
C HIS A 269 5.55 -1.41 -1.20
N ALA A 270 4.61 -1.30 -0.24
CA ALA A 270 4.80 -0.44 0.93
C ALA A 270 4.95 -1.27 2.21
N MET A 271 6.07 -1.09 2.92
CA MET A 271 6.34 -1.75 4.19
C MET A 271 6.71 -0.72 5.27
N PHE A 272 5.91 -0.68 6.34
CA PHE A 272 6.13 0.14 7.52
C PHE A 272 6.58 -0.76 8.67
N ARG A 273 7.87 -0.73 9.00
CA ARG A 273 8.47 -1.59 10.04
C ARG A 273 8.35 -0.97 11.43
N ALA A 274 8.77 -1.72 12.45
CA ALA A 274 8.67 -1.38 13.87
C ALA A 274 9.01 0.08 14.27
N GLY A 275 9.95 0.75 13.60
CA GLY A 275 10.31 2.14 13.89
C GLY A 275 9.33 3.20 13.38
N SER A 276 8.35 2.82 12.54
CA SER A 276 7.59 3.77 11.74
C SER A 276 6.49 4.51 12.52
N ASP A 277 6.38 5.82 12.28
CA ASP A 277 5.26 6.68 12.66
C ASP A 277 4.45 7.04 11.40
N VAL A 278 3.20 6.59 11.31
CA VAL A 278 2.46 6.54 10.04
C VAL A 278 1.05 7.13 10.16
N ASP A 279 0.77 8.14 9.35
CA ASP A 279 -0.58 8.65 9.10
C ASP A 279 -0.80 8.80 7.59
N ILE A 280 -1.61 7.92 7.01
CA ILE A 280 -1.92 7.87 5.58
C ILE A 280 -3.41 8.04 5.38
N ARG A 281 -3.79 9.10 4.68
CA ARG A 281 -5.19 9.46 4.43
C ARG A 281 -5.43 9.70 2.94
N TYR A 282 -6.50 9.13 2.41
CA TYR A 282 -6.99 9.39 1.05
C TYR A 282 -5.92 9.21 -0.03
N ALA A 283 -5.16 8.11 0.02
CA ALA A 283 -4.16 7.72 -0.98
C ALA A 283 -4.55 6.42 -1.71
N SER A 284 -4.12 6.27 -2.95
CA SER A 284 -4.28 5.05 -3.75
C SER A 284 -2.95 4.31 -3.89
N PHE A 285 -2.97 3.01 -3.68
CA PHE A 285 -1.87 2.06 -3.85
C PHE A 285 -2.22 1.12 -5.01
N ILE A 286 -1.61 1.32 -6.17
CA ILE A 286 -2.01 0.67 -7.43
C ILE A 286 -0.92 -0.28 -7.92
N ASP A 287 -1.29 -1.52 -8.20
CA ASP A 287 -0.38 -2.57 -8.69
C ASP A 287 0.86 -2.76 -7.79
N LEU A 288 0.71 -2.48 -6.49
CA LEU A 288 1.72 -2.77 -5.48
C LEU A 288 1.51 -4.18 -4.90
N GLY A 289 2.58 -4.68 -4.30
CA GLY A 289 2.68 -6.04 -3.82
C GLY A 289 3.26 -6.96 -4.89
N ARG A 290 4.09 -7.90 -4.44
CA ARG A 290 4.72 -8.93 -5.25
C ARG A 290 4.77 -10.32 -4.60
N THR A 291 4.15 -10.48 -3.42
CA THR A 291 3.78 -11.82 -2.92
C THR A 291 2.52 -12.28 -3.66
N ASP A 292 2.68 -13.23 -4.57
CA ASP A 292 1.60 -13.82 -5.35
C ASP A 292 0.89 -14.91 -4.55
N LYS A 293 -0.37 -14.65 -4.17
CA LYS A 293 -1.19 -15.61 -3.41
C LYS A 293 -1.85 -16.67 -4.27
N THR A 294 -1.64 -16.66 -5.59
CA THR A 294 -2.13 -17.71 -6.51
C THR A 294 -1.16 -18.90 -6.64
N ARG A 295 0.06 -18.77 -6.08
CA ARG A 295 1.08 -19.83 -6.10
C ARG A 295 1.73 -19.99 -4.72
N ALA A 296 2.41 -21.11 -4.52
CA ALA A 296 3.10 -21.40 -3.26
C ALA A 296 4.22 -20.38 -2.98
N LEU A 297 4.47 -20.16 -1.68
CA LEU A 297 5.64 -19.45 -1.18
C LEU A 297 6.88 -20.35 -1.35
N ASN A 298 8.05 -19.78 -1.63
CA ASN A 298 9.29 -20.55 -1.81
C ASN A 298 10.51 -19.95 -1.10
N GLU A 299 10.29 -19.14 -0.06
CA GLU A 299 11.40 -18.56 0.70
C GLU A 299 11.97 -19.45 1.80
N ARG A 300 11.32 -20.58 2.11
CA ARG A 300 11.68 -21.48 3.22
C ARG A 300 11.47 -22.95 2.86
N ILE A 301 12.38 -23.80 3.32
CA ILE A 301 12.22 -25.26 3.38
C ILE A 301 11.85 -25.62 4.81
N ILE A 302 10.97 -26.62 4.98
CA ILE A 302 10.72 -27.26 6.26
C ILE A 302 11.53 -28.56 6.27
N THR A 303 12.54 -28.64 7.13
CA THR A 303 13.25 -29.89 7.40
C THR A 303 12.62 -30.54 8.63
N VAL A 304 12.02 -31.71 8.46
CA VAL A 304 11.48 -32.48 9.58
C VAL A 304 12.59 -33.39 10.09
N ASN A 305 13.02 -33.19 11.34
CA ASN A 305 13.99 -34.08 11.97
C ASN A 305 13.31 -35.40 12.39
N GLY A 306 14.09 -36.44 12.68
CA GLY A 306 13.58 -37.77 13.06
C GLY A 306 12.67 -37.82 14.31
N THR A 307 12.51 -36.69 15.01
CA THR A 307 11.61 -36.47 16.14
C THR A 307 10.25 -35.85 15.76
N GLY A 308 9.99 -35.60 14.47
CA GLY A 308 8.73 -35.00 13.98
C GLY A 308 8.65 -33.47 14.12
N THR A 309 9.68 -32.82 14.67
CA THR A 309 9.80 -31.35 14.71
C THR A 309 10.30 -30.80 13.38
N GLY A 310 9.53 -29.86 12.80
CA GLY A 310 9.91 -29.12 11.60
C GLY A 310 10.77 -27.88 11.91
N GLN A 311 11.93 -27.78 11.29
CA GLN A 311 12.79 -26.59 11.31
C GLN A 311 12.63 -25.83 9.98
N PHE A 312 12.35 -24.53 10.05
CA PHE A 312 12.31 -23.67 8.87
C PHE A 312 13.72 -23.16 8.54
N THR A 313 14.19 -23.47 7.34
CA THR A 313 15.45 -22.95 6.79
C THR A 313 15.14 -22.01 5.64
N ASN A 314 15.59 -20.74 5.72
CA ASN A 314 15.42 -19.81 4.60
C ASN A 314 16.27 -20.27 3.40
N ILE A 315 15.71 -20.24 2.19
CA ILE A 315 16.48 -20.43 0.96
C ILE A 315 17.00 -19.04 0.53
N PRO A 316 18.32 -18.78 0.53
CA PRO A 316 18.87 -17.55 -0.02
C PRO A 316 18.72 -17.54 -1.55
N GLY A 317 18.49 -16.35 -2.13
CA GLY A 317 18.73 -16.10 -3.57
C GLY A 317 17.71 -16.60 -4.59
N ASP A 318 16.89 -17.61 -4.30
CA ASP A 318 16.01 -18.28 -5.29
C ASP A 318 14.49 -18.09 -5.03
N SER A 319 14.11 -17.13 -4.19
CA SER A 319 12.69 -16.89 -3.92
C SER A 319 12.01 -16.27 -5.15
N THR A 320 11.25 -17.04 -5.91
CA THR A 320 10.39 -16.52 -7.00
C THR A 320 9.08 -15.94 -6.48
N ASN A 321 8.67 -16.27 -5.25
CA ASN A 321 7.46 -15.79 -4.60
C ASN A 321 7.63 -15.66 -3.08
N ARG A 322 8.22 -14.55 -2.65
CA ARG A 322 8.54 -14.31 -1.24
C ARG A 322 7.35 -13.78 -0.46
N ARG A 323 7.16 -14.24 0.78
CA ARG A 323 6.22 -13.65 1.74
C ARG A 323 6.55 -12.20 2.11
N GLY A 324 5.53 -11.45 2.52
CA GLY A 324 5.71 -10.16 3.21
C GLY A 324 5.91 -8.98 2.25
N ARG A 325 5.67 -9.17 0.96
CA ARG A 325 5.76 -8.15 -0.08
C ARG A 325 4.36 -7.75 -0.54
N TYR A 326 3.58 -7.18 0.38
CA TYR A 326 2.16 -6.83 0.17
C TYR A 326 2.00 -5.37 -0.26
N SER A 327 0.81 -4.98 -0.72
CA SER A 327 0.57 -3.61 -1.17
C SER A 327 0.81 -2.59 -0.04
N VAL A 328 0.13 -2.78 1.11
CA VAL A 328 0.28 -1.96 2.31
C VAL A 328 0.53 -2.88 3.52
N HIS A 329 1.76 -2.95 3.99
CA HIS A 329 2.20 -3.90 5.02
C HIS A 329 2.77 -3.18 6.25
N PHE A 330 2.07 -3.28 7.38
CA PHE A 330 2.61 -2.89 8.69
C PHE A 330 3.27 -4.11 9.32
N HIS A 331 4.61 -4.12 9.40
CA HIS A 331 5.40 -5.25 9.86
C HIS A 331 5.93 -4.99 11.26
N MET A 332 5.29 -5.60 12.26
CA MET A 332 5.62 -5.47 13.67
C MET A 332 5.65 -4.00 14.13
N ASN A 333 4.80 -3.17 13.54
CA ASN A 333 4.67 -1.73 13.82
C ASN A 333 3.81 -1.43 15.06
N GLY A 334 3.80 -2.33 16.03
CA GLY A 334 3.17 -2.11 17.33
C GLY A 334 3.95 -1.14 18.22
N PRO A 335 3.46 -0.86 19.44
CA PRO A 335 4.19 -0.06 20.42
C PRO A 335 5.54 -0.65 20.81
N GLY A 336 5.69 -1.98 20.72
CA GLY A 336 6.91 -2.66 21.17
C GLY A 336 7.23 -2.23 22.61
N PRO A 337 8.49 -1.87 22.94
CA PRO A 337 8.85 -1.34 24.26
C PRO A 337 8.34 0.10 24.50
N ASN A 338 7.98 0.86 23.46
CA ASN A 338 7.45 2.21 23.60
C ASN A 338 5.92 2.18 23.67
N VAL A 339 5.40 2.02 24.89
CA VAL A 339 3.95 1.99 25.17
C VAL A 339 3.21 3.26 24.73
N ASN A 340 3.91 4.38 24.56
CA ASN A 340 3.35 5.66 24.14
C ASN A 340 3.39 5.87 22.61
N LYS A 341 3.86 4.88 21.84
CA LYS A 341 3.89 5.00 20.38
C LYS A 341 2.45 5.16 19.85
N PRO A 342 2.16 6.20 19.05
CA PRO A 342 0.84 6.40 18.48
C PRO A 342 0.40 5.23 17.59
N THR A 343 -0.89 4.93 17.59
CA THR A 343 -1.50 4.03 16.61
C THR A 343 -1.32 4.58 15.21
N ALA A 344 -0.79 3.75 14.29
CA ALA A 344 -0.69 4.12 12.89
C ALA A 344 -2.09 4.29 12.29
N SER A 345 -2.31 5.30 11.46
CA SER A 345 -3.62 5.58 10.85
C SER A 345 -3.59 5.36 9.34
N VAL A 346 -4.58 4.62 8.84
CA VAL A 346 -4.83 4.43 7.40
C VAL A 346 -6.31 4.68 7.13
N ILE A 347 -6.63 5.82 6.53
CA ILE A 347 -8.01 6.32 6.45
C ILE A 347 -8.39 6.64 5.00
N GLY A 348 -9.51 6.13 4.52
CA GLY A 348 -10.05 6.51 3.20
C GLY A 348 -9.17 6.12 2.00
N CYS A 349 -8.22 5.20 2.18
CA CYS A 349 -7.25 4.77 1.18
C CYS A 349 -7.81 3.67 0.28
N VAL A 350 -7.19 3.48 -0.89
CA VAL A 350 -7.55 2.47 -1.86
C VAL A 350 -6.34 1.60 -2.16
N VAL A 351 -6.50 0.27 -2.11
CA VAL A 351 -5.56 -0.69 -2.71
C VAL A 351 -6.24 -1.30 -3.92
N ARG A 352 -5.54 -1.35 -5.06
CA ARG A 352 -6.04 -1.96 -6.30
C ARG A 352 -4.99 -2.80 -7.00
N GLY A 353 -5.40 -3.95 -7.54
CA GLY A 353 -4.59 -4.74 -8.47
C GLY A 353 -3.50 -5.57 -7.79
N THR A 354 -3.58 -5.82 -6.48
CA THR A 354 -2.53 -6.55 -5.75
C THR A 354 -2.58 -8.06 -6.06
N PRO A 355 -1.44 -8.74 -6.30
CA PRO A 355 -1.38 -10.18 -6.57
C PRO A 355 -1.54 -11.02 -5.30
N GLY A 356 -1.76 -10.37 -4.15
CA GLY A 356 -1.89 -10.99 -2.85
C GLY A 356 -2.63 -10.08 -1.88
N TRP A 357 -2.21 -10.07 -0.63
CA TRP A 357 -2.90 -9.28 0.39
C TRP A 357 -2.84 -7.77 0.15
N GLY A 358 -3.94 -7.08 0.45
CA GLY A 358 -4.09 -5.64 0.29
C GLY A 358 -3.50 -4.84 1.45
N PHE A 359 -4.33 -4.64 2.48
CA PHE A 359 -3.95 -4.03 3.75
C PHE A 359 -3.60 -5.12 4.77
N VAL A 360 -2.38 -5.08 5.31
CA VAL A 360 -1.88 -6.10 6.21
C VAL A 360 -1.44 -5.47 7.54
N ASN A 361 -2.08 -5.91 8.61
CA ASN A 361 -1.63 -5.74 9.97
C ASN A 361 -0.82 -6.97 10.36
N HIS A 362 0.51 -6.88 10.43
CA HIS A 362 1.35 -7.97 10.92
C HIS A 362 1.86 -7.63 12.31
N SER A 363 1.22 -8.13 13.37
CA SER A 363 1.56 -7.86 14.78
C SER A 363 1.79 -6.37 15.06
N SER A 364 0.89 -5.51 14.58
CA SER A 364 1.01 -4.04 14.62
C SER A 364 -0.20 -3.37 15.27
N ASN A 365 -0.04 -2.11 15.66
CA ASN A 365 -1.13 -1.26 16.17
C ASN A 365 -1.56 -0.27 15.07
N VAL A 366 -2.61 -0.62 14.31
CA VAL A 366 -3.05 0.14 13.13
C VAL A 366 -4.56 0.34 13.14
N PHE A 367 -4.98 1.59 12.95
CA PHE A 367 -6.36 1.99 12.76
C PHE A 367 -6.67 2.09 11.26
N PHE A 368 -7.38 1.08 10.74
CA PHE A 368 -7.92 1.09 9.38
C PHE A 368 -9.37 1.60 9.40
N LYS A 369 -9.65 2.68 8.67
CA LYS A 369 -11.00 3.25 8.56
C LYS A 369 -11.32 3.64 7.12
N ASP A 370 -12.53 3.35 6.65
CA ASP A 370 -13.05 3.80 5.35
C ASP A 370 -12.20 3.42 4.13
N ASN A 371 -11.35 2.40 4.24
CA ASN A 371 -10.47 1.95 3.17
C ASN A 371 -11.19 0.99 2.21
N ILE A 372 -10.71 0.91 0.97
CA ILE A 372 -11.23 0.03 -0.07
C ILE A 372 -10.09 -0.83 -0.61
N CYS A 373 -10.30 -2.14 -0.71
CA CYS A 373 -9.42 -3.04 -1.45
C CYS A 373 -10.21 -3.65 -2.61
N TYR A 374 -9.73 -3.49 -3.84
CA TYR A 374 -10.39 -3.94 -5.06
C TYR A 374 -9.41 -4.70 -5.96
N ASP A 375 -9.91 -5.65 -6.75
CA ASP A 375 -9.11 -6.45 -7.70
C ASP A 375 -7.83 -7.03 -7.06
N PHE A 376 -8.02 -7.86 -6.03
CA PHE A 376 -6.94 -8.50 -5.30
C PHE A 376 -7.04 -10.02 -5.39
N LYS A 377 -5.91 -10.71 -5.16
CA LYS A 377 -5.90 -12.17 -4.93
C LYS A 377 -5.73 -12.46 -3.44
N GLY A 378 -6.34 -13.53 -2.94
CA GLY A 378 -6.33 -13.83 -1.51
C GLY A 378 -7.33 -12.96 -0.73
N ALA A 379 -6.85 -11.95 0.00
CA ALA A 379 -7.67 -11.18 0.94
C ALA A 379 -7.33 -9.68 0.93
N GLY A 380 -8.35 -8.82 1.02
CA GLY A 380 -8.19 -7.37 0.98
C GLY A 380 -7.68 -6.76 2.30
N PHE A 381 -8.09 -7.33 3.43
CA PHE A 381 -7.68 -6.93 4.78
C PHE A 381 -7.25 -8.18 5.56
N VAL A 382 -6.06 -8.15 6.16
CA VAL A 382 -5.47 -9.32 6.81
C VAL A 382 -4.77 -8.94 8.11
N THR A 383 -4.98 -9.76 9.14
CA THR A 383 -4.14 -9.85 10.34
C THR A 383 -3.14 -11.00 10.17
N GLU A 384 -1.86 -10.69 9.95
CA GLU A 384 -0.78 -11.68 9.91
C GLU A 384 -0.19 -11.81 11.32
N ALA A 385 -0.37 -12.98 11.94
CA ALA A 385 0.13 -13.27 13.30
C ALA A 385 -0.44 -12.35 14.42
N GLY A 386 -1.72 -11.94 14.29
CA GLY A 386 -2.48 -11.25 15.35
C GLY A 386 -2.69 -9.79 15.06
#